data_AF-A0A3C0T6P9-F1
#
_entry.id   AF-A0A3C0T6P9-F1
#
_cell.length_a   1.000
_cell.length_b   1.000
_cell.length_c   1.000
_cell.angle_alpha   90.00
_cell.angle_beta   90.00
_cell.angle_gamma   90.00
#
_symmetry.space_group_name_H-M   'P 1'
#
loop_
_entity.id
_entity.type
_entity.pdbx_description
1 polymer ?
#
loop_
_entity_poly.entity_id
_entity_poly.type
_entity_poly.pdbx_seq_one_letter_code
_entity_poly.pdbx_strand_id
1 'polypeptide(L)'
;MKAIMVMYDSLNRHMLPNHGCDWTLAPNFAQLAERTVTFDNHYVGSMPCMPARREMHTGRYNFLHRSWGPHEPFDDSTFMEMKKNNIYSHLASDHYHYWEDGG
;
A
#
# COMPACT_ATOMS: atom_id res chain seq x y z
N MET A 1 -17.12 -5.48 9.99
CA MET A 1 -16.57 -4.22 9.46
C MET A 1 -16.17 -4.44 8.01
N LYS A 2 -16.27 -3.42 7.14
CA LYS A 2 -15.74 -3.46 5.76
C LYS A 2 -14.65 -2.39 5.64
N ALA A 3 -13.55 -2.71 4.99
CA ALA A 3 -12.43 -1.79 4.77
C ALA A 3 -11.99 -1.85 3.31
N ILE A 4 -11.53 -0.71 2.79
CA ILE A 4 -10.95 -0.59 1.45
C ILE A 4 -9.59 0.09 1.61
N MET A 5 -8.56 -0.54 1.08
CA MET A 5 -7.22 0.04 0.98
C MET A 5 -6.98 0.44 -0.47
N VAL A 6 -6.75 1.73 -0.71
CA VAL A 6 -6.40 2.26 -2.02
C VAL A 6 -4.92 2.61 -2.00
N MET A 7 -4.18 2.10 -2.98
CA MET A 7 -2.74 2.33 -3.11
C MET A 7 -2.45 2.90 -4.49
N TYR A 8 -1.46 3.78 -4.54
CA TYR A 8 -0.99 4.40 -5.77
C TYR A 8 0.51 4.14 -5.89
N ASP A 9 0.95 3.68 -7.06
CA ASP A 9 2.39 3.48 -7.29
C ASP A 9 3.04 4.83 -7.61
N SER A 10 4.14 5.14 -6.92
CA SER A 10 4.95 6.35 -7.14
C SER A 10 4.22 7.69 -6.94
N LEU A 11 3.10 7.70 -6.19
CA LEU A 11 2.39 8.93 -5.85
C LEU A 11 3.21 9.79 -4.89
N ASN A 12 3.54 11.01 -5.33
CA ASN A 12 4.23 11.98 -4.50
C ASN A 12 3.21 12.83 -3.73
N ARG A 13 3.35 12.86 -2.39
CA ARG A 13 2.47 13.65 -1.51
C ARG A 13 2.42 15.14 -1.87
N HIS A 14 3.51 15.70 -2.39
CA HIS A 14 3.60 17.11 -2.79
C HIS A 14 2.72 17.46 -3.99
N MET A 15 2.14 16.44 -4.66
CA MET A 15 1.18 16.63 -5.75
C MET A 15 -0.27 16.61 -5.25
N LEU A 16 -0.51 16.47 -3.94
CA LEU A 16 -1.86 16.35 -3.38
C LEU A 16 -2.33 17.64 -2.69
N PRO A 17 -3.62 18.01 -2.83
CA PRO A 17 -4.16 19.25 -2.28
C PRO A 17 -4.16 19.26 -0.74
N ASN A 18 -4.35 18.11 -0.10
CA ASN A 18 -4.27 17.98 1.37
C ASN A 18 -2.83 18.11 1.92
N HIS A 19 -1.83 18.21 1.05
CA HIS A 19 -0.46 18.58 1.40
C HIS A 19 -0.04 19.93 0.80
N GLY A 20 -1.00 20.77 0.41
CA GLY A 20 -0.76 22.15 -0.03
C GLY A 20 -0.48 22.33 -1.52
N CYS A 21 -0.70 21.31 -2.36
CA CYS A 21 -0.60 21.46 -3.81
C CYS A 21 -1.82 22.20 -4.37
N ASP A 22 -1.61 23.37 -4.98
CA ASP A 22 -2.66 24.24 -5.52
C ASP A 22 -2.84 24.13 -7.05
N TRP A 23 -1.91 23.47 -7.75
CA TRP A 23 -1.91 23.38 -9.21
C TRP A 23 -2.36 22.02 -9.76
N THR A 24 -2.34 20.95 -8.95
CA THR A 24 -2.82 19.63 -9.38
C THR A 24 -4.34 19.54 -9.25
N LEU A 25 -5.03 19.17 -10.33
CA LEU A 25 -6.48 18.96 -10.32
C LEU A 25 -6.85 17.60 -9.69
N ALA A 26 -7.04 17.60 -8.37
CA ALA A 26 -7.38 16.40 -7.59
C ALA A 26 -8.61 16.59 -6.67
N PRO A 27 -9.81 16.88 -7.24
CA PRO A 27 -11.00 17.23 -6.46
C PRO A 27 -11.50 16.10 -5.55
N ASN A 28 -11.24 14.84 -5.90
CA ASN A 28 -11.63 13.69 -5.07
C ASN A 28 -10.73 13.55 -3.83
N PHE A 29 -9.44 13.87 -3.93
CA PHE A 29 -8.54 13.90 -2.77
C PHE A 29 -8.91 15.03 -1.82
N ALA A 30 -9.27 16.21 -2.35
CA ALA A 30 -9.75 17.33 -1.54
C ALA A 30 -11.02 16.94 -0.75
N GLN A 31 -12.03 16.36 -1.41
CA GLN A 31 -13.25 15.88 -0.76
C GLN A 31 -12.99 14.77 0.27
N LEU A 32 -12.05 13.87 0.00
CA LEU A 32 -11.68 12.82 0.94
C LEU A 32 -11.04 13.40 2.20
N ALA A 33 -10.15 14.39 2.05
CA ALA A 33 -9.47 15.05 3.16
C ALA A 33 -10.43 15.72 4.15
N GLU A 34 -11.57 16.26 3.68
CA GLU A 34 -12.62 16.83 4.55
C GLU A 34 -13.29 15.79 5.47
N ARG A 35 -13.19 14.50 5.14
CA ARG A 35 -13.89 13.39 5.82
C ARG A 35 -12.94 12.42 6.52
N THR A 36 -11.63 12.68 6.47
CA THR A 36 -10.60 11.75 6.91
C THR A 36 -9.48 12.48 7.63
N VAL A 37 -8.60 11.71 8.28
CA VAL A 37 -7.38 12.25 8.89
C VAL A 37 -6.24 12.15 7.89
N THR A 38 -5.52 13.26 7.69
CA THR A 38 -4.27 13.27 6.92
C THR A 38 -3.09 13.08 7.87
N PHE A 39 -2.15 12.22 7.49
CA PHE A 39 -0.92 11.98 8.25
C PHE A 39 0.26 12.69 7.57
N ASP A 40 0.86 13.66 8.25
CA ASP A 40 2.00 14.42 7.72
C ASP A 40 3.33 13.66 7.81
N ASN A 41 3.41 12.69 8.73
CA ASN A 41 4.61 11.94 9.07
C ASN A 41 4.37 10.44 8.89
N HIS A 42 4.02 10.03 7.66
CA HIS A 42 3.88 8.62 7.26
C HIS A 42 5.02 8.25 6.31
N TYR A 43 5.81 7.25 6.70
CA TYR A 43 7.01 6.83 5.98
C TYR A 43 6.91 5.35 5.63
N VAL A 44 7.33 5.01 4.42
CA VAL A 44 7.54 3.63 4.00
C VAL A 44 8.83 3.10 4.61
N GLY A 45 8.91 1.79 4.89
CA GLY A 45 10.12 1.17 5.40
C GLY A 45 11.15 0.92 4.30
N SER A 46 10.75 0.23 3.24
CA SER A 46 11.58 -0.11 2.09
C SER A 46 10.98 0.41 0.78
N MET A 47 11.85 0.72 -0.19
CA MET A 47 11.49 1.12 -1.56
C MET A 47 12.44 0.44 -2.55
N PRO A 48 12.03 0.00 -3.76
CA PRO A 48 10.80 0.35 -4.45
C PRO A 48 9.63 -0.59 -4.11
N CYS A 49 8.59 -0.61 -4.96
CA CYS A 49 7.26 -1.19 -4.71
C CYS A 49 7.25 -2.62 -4.13
N MET A 50 8.08 -3.56 -4.62
CA MET A 50 8.05 -4.96 -4.15
C MET A 50 8.43 -5.11 -2.67
N PRO A 51 9.58 -4.57 -2.20
CA PRO A 51 9.86 -4.45 -0.78
C PRO A 51 8.72 -3.84 0.03
N ALA A 52 8.20 -2.68 -0.39
CA ALA A 52 7.13 -1.99 0.33
C ALA A 52 5.87 -2.86 0.46
N ARG A 53 5.50 -3.61 -0.59
CA ARG A 53 4.37 -4.54 -0.58
C ARG A 53 4.59 -5.68 0.39
N ARG A 54 5.80 -6.24 0.41
CA ARG A 54 6.15 -7.28 1.38
C ARG A 54 6.01 -6.80 2.82
N GLU A 55 6.42 -5.58 3.10
CA GLU A 55 6.23 -4.96 4.42
C GLU A 55 4.75 -4.76 4.75
N MET A 56 3.92 -4.34 3.79
CA MET A 56 2.47 -4.19 3.99
C MET A 56 1.77 -5.52 4.31
N HIS A 57 2.21 -6.61 3.70
CA HIS A 57 1.66 -7.94 3.98
C HIS A 57 2.13 -8.51 5.31
N THR A 58 3.41 -8.32 5.67
CA THR A 58 4.05 -9.02 6.80
C THR A 58 4.22 -8.16 8.05
N GLY A 59 4.11 -6.84 7.95
CA GLY A 59 4.41 -5.90 9.02
C GLY A 59 5.89 -5.86 9.44
N ARG A 60 6.82 -6.36 8.62
CA ARG A 60 8.26 -6.46 8.92
C ARG A 60 9.08 -5.71 7.87
N TYR A 61 10.11 -4.97 8.29
CA TYR A 61 11.02 -4.27 7.36
C TYR A 61 11.75 -5.24 6.42
N ASN A 62 11.87 -4.89 5.13
CA ASN A 62 12.48 -5.77 4.13
C ASN A 62 14.00 -5.58 4.01
N PHE A 63 14.46 -4.36 3.67
CA PHE A 63 15.84 -4.12 3.25
C PHE A 63 16.94 -4.36 4.29
N LEU A 64 16.59 -4.37 5.58
CA LEU A 64 17.55 -4.73 6.63
C LEU A 64 17.90 -6.22 6.60
N HIS A 65 17.11 -7.04 5.91
CA HIS A 65 17.19 -8.49 5.97
C HIS A 65 17.25 -9.15 4.60
N ARG A 66 16.92 -8.43 3.52
CA ARG A 66 16.85 -8.98 2.16
C ARG A 66 16.91 -7.90 1.08
N SER A 67 17.40 -8.27 -0.11
CA SER A 67 17.31 -7.46 -1.33
C SER A 67 15.88 -7.34 -1.86
N TRP A 68 15.73 -6.61 -2.98
CA TRP A 68 14.47 -6.53 -3.73
C TRP A 68 14.02 -7.91 -4.24
N GLY A 69 12.73 -8.20 -4.12
CA GLY A 69 12.13 -9.44 -4.61
C GLY A 69 10.66 -9.57 -4.17
N PRO A 70 9.94 -10.57 -4.71
CA PRO A 70 8.54 -10.82 -4.39
C PRO A 70 8.36 -11.50 -3.03
N HIS A 71 7.09 -11.74 -2.68
CA HIS A 71 6.75 -12.59 -1.53
C HIS A 71 7.27 -14.00 -1.69
N GLU A 72 7.70 -14.56 -0.56
CA GLU A 72 8.17 -15.94 -0.48
C GLU A 72 7.11 -16.85 0.14
N PRO A 73 7.14 -18.16 -0.14
CA PRO A 73 6.19 -19.13 0.43
C PRO A 73 6.15 -19.16 1.96
N PHE A 74 7.24 -18.72 2.62
CA PHE A 74 7.37 -18.68 4.07
C PHE A 74 6.97 -17.33 4.69
N ASP A 75 6.52 -16.37 3.89
CA ASP A 75 6.06 -15.08 4.40
C ASP A 75 4.66 -15.16 5.02
N ASP A 76 4.54 -14.60 6.22
CA ASP A 76 3.26 -14.45 6.93
C ASP A 76 2.45 -13.31 6.29
N SER A 77 1.66 -13.63 5.26
CA SER A 77 0.80 -12.64 4.60
C SER A 77 -0.46 -12.34 5.41
N THR A 78 -0.72 -11.07 5.72
CA THR A 78 -1.95 -10.60 6.38
C THR A 78 -3.21 -11.09 5.68
N PHE A 79 -3.23 -11.16 4.34
CA PHE A 79 -4.39 -11.65 3.60
C PHE A 79 -4.58 -13.17 3.73
N MET A 80 -3.48 -13.92 3.88
CA MET A 80 -3.55 -15.35 4.20
C MET A 80 -4.09 -15.58 5.60
N GLU A 81 -3.66 -14.78 6.58
CA GLU A 81 -4.19 -14.80 7.94
C GLU A 81 -5.66 -14.42 8.00
N MET A 82 -6.09 -13.41 7.25
CA MET A 82 -7.51 -13.05 7.10
C MET A 82 -8.33 -14.22 6.55
N LYS A 83 -7.84 -14.88 5.49
CA LYS A 83 -8.52 -16.06 4.91
C LYS A 83 -8.66 -17.20 5.91
N LYS A 84 -7.61 -17.52 6.67
CA LYS A 84 -7.64 -18.56 7.74
C LYS A 84 -8.70 -18.24 8.81
N ASN A 85 -8.96 -16.96 9.06
CA ASN A 85 -9.98 -16.48 9.99
C ASN A 85 -11.36 -16.26 9.34
N ASN A 86 -11.61 -16.84 8.15
CA ASN A 86 -12.86 -16.72 7.40
C ASN A 86 -13.24 -15.27 7.04
N ILE A 87 -12.25 -14.39 6.87
CA ILE A 87 -12.44 -13.00 6.42
C ILE A 87 -12.21 -12.93 4.91
N TYR A 88 -13.19 -12.38 4.19
CA TYR A 88 -13.10 -12.17 2.75
C TYR A 88 -12.16 -11.00 2.42
N SER A 89 -11.23 -11.25 1.50
CA SER A 89 -10.35 -10.25 0.90
C SER A 89 -10.45 -10.30 -0.63
N HIS A 90 -10.31 -9.15 -1.27
CA HIS A 90 -10.33 -9.02 -2.73
C HIS A 90 -9.26 -8.04 -3.19
N LEU A 91 -8.60 -8.34 -4.30
CA LEU A 91 -7.60 -7.50 -4.95
C LEU A 91 -8.09 -7.14 -6.35
N ALA A 92 -8.10 -5.85 -6.66
CA ALA A 92 -8.23 -5.31 -8.00
C ALA A 92 -7.02 -4.41 -8.25
N SER A 93 -6.28 -4.67 -9.32
CA SER A 93 -5.02 -3.99 -9.61
C SER A 93 -4.76 -3.93 -11.12
N ASP A 94 -4.19 -2.83 -11.58
CA ASP A 94 -3.60 -2.69 -12.91
C ASP A 94 -2.08 -2.91 -12.91
N HIS A 95 -1.47 -3.00 -11.72
CA HIS A 95 -0.05 -3.22 -11.56
C HIS A 95 0.33 -4.68 -11.81
N TYR A 96 1.25 -4.91 -12.74
CA TYR A 96 1.53 -6.25 -13.26
C TYR A 96 2.21 -7.20 -12.26
N HIS A 97 3.11 -6.70 -11.41
CA HIS A 97 3.65 -7.39 -10.22
C HIS A 97 2.59 -7.59 -9.11
N TYR A 98 1.37 -7.96 -9.45
CA TYR A 98 0.46 -8.61 -8.51
C TYR A 98 -0.09 -9.91 -9.13
N TRP A 99 0.13 -10.09 -10.43
CA TRP A 99 -0.26 -11.25 -11.20
C TRP A 99 0.91 -12.23 -11.41
N GLU A 100 2.12 -11.86 -10.96
CA GLU A 100 3.30 -12.72 -10.97
C GLU A 100 3.34 -13.61 -9.72
N ASP A 101 4.19 -14.64 -9.76
CA ASP A 101 4.40 -15.50 -8.60
C ASP A 101 5.02 -14.70 -7.45
N GLY A 102 4.33 -14.69 -6.31
CA GLY A 102 4.70 -13.88 -5.15
C GLY A 102 4.21 -12.42 -5.22
N GLY A 103 3.37 -12.09 -6.22
CA GLY A 103 2.80 -10.77 -6.43
C GLY A 103 3.85 -9.79 -6.90
#